data_AF-A0A8H5M760-F1
#
_entry.id   AF-A0A8H5M760-F1
#
_cell.length_a   1.000
_cell.length_b   1.000
_cell.length_c   1.000
_cell.angle_alpha   90.00
_cell.angle_beta   90.00
_cell.angle_gamma   90.00
#
_symmetry.space_group_name_H-M   'P 1'
#
loop_
_entity.id
_entity.type
_entity.pdbx_description
1 polymer ?
#
loop_
_entity_poly.entity_id
_entity_poly.type
_entity_poly.pdbx_seq_one_letter_code
_entity_poly.pdbx_strand_id
1 'polypeptide(L)'
;MLTRILLVQPHFATIVKCDIVTRCPRSASSTLQTRPAPFSTIEDANLLRATAFDNSRSDNLAVYYGQNSYGATHGSDTANWQKNLATYCQDNTINAFPIAFMNVFFSTGGLPEINMANTCNANDQGVFPGTSLAQCQFLAADIKACQARGKIVTLSLGGATGAATFSSDAQAQTFADTVWNLFLGGSSSTRPFGDAVLDGVDLDIEGGSSTGYAAFVTRIRSHANGASKKYYVTAAPQCPFPDAYLGAVLNAVAFDAVYVQCESYD
;
A
#
# COMPACT_ATOMS: atom_id res chain seq x y z
N MET A 1 -13.08 -12.16 -16.27
CA MET A 1 -13.04 -12.58 -14.86
C MET A 1 -12.93 -11.29 -14.06
N LEU A 2 -13.98 -10.89 -13.35
CA LEU A 2 -14.12 -9.56 -12.74
C LEU A 2 -13.12 -9.36 -11.60
N THR A 3 -12.19 -8.42 -11.73
CA THR A 3 -11.45 -7.85 -10.60
C THR A 3 -12.15 -6.55 -10.21
N ARG A 4 -12.77 -6.54 -9.03
CA ARG A 4 -13.42 -5.36 -8.45
C ARG A 4 -12.36 -4.52 -7.73
N ILE A 5 -12.30 -3.24 -8.11
CA ILE A 5 -11.38 -2.22 -7.60
C ILE A 5 -11.99 -1.60 -6.34
N LEU A 6 -11.22 -1.48 -5.25
CA LEU A 6 -11.63 -0.73 -4.06
C LEU A 6 -10.83 0.58 -3.97
N LEU A 7 -11.57 1.68 -3.89
CA LEU A 7 -11.09 3.05 -3.69
C LEU A 7 -10.87 3.35 -2.21
N VAL A 8 -9.85 4.16 -1.89
CA VAL A 8 -9.82 4.97 -0.67
C VAL A 8 -9.27 6.34 -1.00
N GLN A 9 -10.06 7.37 -0.67
CA GLN A 9 -9.60 8.73 -0.43
C GLN A 9 -9.94 9.08 1.02
N PRO A 10 -9.04 9.74 1.78
CA PRO A 10 -9.30 10.13 3.14
C PRO A 10 -10.05 11.47 3.08
N HIS A 11 -11.37 11.44 3.24
CA HIS A 11 -12.16 12.40 4.04
C HIS A 11 -13.65 12.14 3.76
N PHE A 12 -14.35 11.76 4.83
CA PHE A 12 -15.81 11.54 4.94
C PHE A 12 -16.42 10.39 4.11
N ALA A 13 -16.88 9.39 4.86
CA ALA A 13 -17.68 8.29 4.36
C ALA A 13 -19.01 8.76 3.74
N THR A 14 -19.26 8.36 2.50
CA THR A 14 -20.58 7.87 2.03
C THR A 14 -20.35 6.97 0.80
N ILE A 15 -20.79 5.72 0.91
CA ILE A 15 -20.67 4.69 -0.12
C ILE A 15 -21.69 4.97 -1.23
N VAL A 16 -21.25 5.17 -2.48
CA VAL A 16 -22.11 5.10 -3.66
C VAL A 16 -21.60 3.98 -4.57
N LYS A 17 -22.41 2.93 -4.76
CA LYS A 17 -22.18 1.92 -5.80
C LYS A 17 -22.54 2.53 -7.15
N CYS A 18 -21.57 2.63 -8.06
CA CYS A 18 -21.81 2.90 -9.47
C CYS A 18 -21.23 1.76 -10.31
N ASP A 19 -22.10 0.99 -10.98
CA ASP A 19 -21.71 0.08 -12.06
C ASP A 19 -21.60 0.87 -13.38
N ILE A 20 -20.52 0.66 -14.13
CA ILE A 20 -20.06 1.45 -15.30
C ILE A 20 -21.03 1.47 -16.50
N VAL A 21 -22.15 0.75 -16.46
CA VAL A 21 -23.07 0.66 -17.61
C VAL A 21 -24.53 0.69 -17.18
N THR A 22 -25.02 1.84 -16.70
CA THR A 22 -26.34 2.45 -16.99
C THR A 22 -26.69 3.57 -15.99
N ARG A 23 -27.42 4.58 -16.47
CA ARG A 23 -27.79 5.83 -15.77
C ARG A 23 -28.33 5.62 -14.34
N CYS A 24 -27.86 6.44 -13.39
CA CYS A 24 -28.41 6.56 -12.02
C CYS A 24 -29.92 6.85 -12.05
N PRO A 25 -30.78 5.98 -11.46
CA PRO A 25 -32.15 6.34 -11.16
C PRO A 25 -32.23 7.14 -9.85
N ARG A 26 -33.04 8.21 -9.85
CA ARG A 26 -33.36 9.00 -8.66
C ARG A 26 -34.10 8.13 -7.63
N SER A 27 -33.71 8.29 -6.37
CA SER A 27 -34.32 7.68 -5.18
C SER A 27 -35.85 7.81 -5.16
N ALA A 28 -36.54 6.69 -4.93
CA ALA A 28 -37.93 6.65 -4.50
C ALA A 28 -37.96 6.31 -2.99
N SER A 29 -38.57 7.20 -2.23
CA SER A 29 -38.85 7.08 -0.80
C SER A 29 -39.80 5.90 -0.53
N SER A 30 -39.51 5.07 0.48
CA SER A 30 -40.49 4.12 1.02
C SER A 30 -40.54 4.18 2.54
N THR A 31 -41.77 4.17 3.02
CA THR A 31 -42.26 4.56 4.34
C THR A 31 -42.04 3.46 5.39
N LEU A 32 -41.66 3.87 6.62
CA LEU A 32 -41.62 2.99 7.79
C LEU A 32 -43.01 2.41 8.09
N GLN A 33 -43.06 1.11 8.42
CA GLN A 33 -44.21 0.50 9.10
C GLN A 33 -43.71 -0.29 10.31
N THR A 34 -44.09 0.15 11.50
CA THR A 34 -43.75 -0.44 12.80
C THR A 34 -44.79 -1.48 13.22
N ARG A 35 -44.36 -2.69 13.57
CA ARG A 35 -45.08 -3.60 14.48
C ARG A 35 -44.07 -4.36 15.35
N PRO A 36 -44.26 -4.48 16.68
CA PRO A 36 -43.34 -5.18 17.55
C PRO A 36 -43.69 -6.67 17.60
N ALA A 37 -42.67 -7.52 17.60
CA ALA A 37 -42.74 -8.94 17.94
C ALA A 37 -41.67 -9.25 19.02
N PRO A 38 -41.88 -10.27 19.87
CA PRO A 38 -41.35 -10.31 21.22
C PRO A 38 -39.86 -10.68 21.29
N PHE A 39 -39.22 -10.18 22.35
CA PHE A 39 -37.83 -10.40 22.73
C PHE A 39 -37.48 -11.89 22.80
N SER A 40 -36.60 -12.33 21.90
CA SER A 40 -35.66 -13.43 22.16
C SER A 40 -34.27 -12.83 22.24
N THR A 41 -33.65 -12.89 23.41
CA THR A 41 -32.25 -12.53 23.62
C THR A 41 -31.37 -13.54 22.89
N ILE A 42 -31.03 -13.23 21.64
CA ILE A 42 -29.83 -13.76 21.00
C ILE A 42 -28.81 -12.62 21.12
N GLU A 43 -27.96 -12.70 22.14
CA GLU A 43 -26.71 -11.95 22.15
C GLU A 43 -25.79 -12.56 21.09
N ASP A 44 -26.13 -12.36 19.81
CA ASP A 44 -25.17 -12.45 18.74
C ASP A 44 -24.35 -11.16 18.81
N ALA A 45 -23.34 -11.19 19.67
CA ALA A 45 -22.19 -10.32 19.52
C ALA A 45 -21.56 -10.67 18.17
N ASN A 46 -22.05 -10.01 17.11
CA ASN A 46 -21.32 -9.81 15.87
C ASN A 46 -20.09 -8.98 16.21
N LEU A 47 -19.13 -9.62 16.85
CA LEU A 47 -17.76 -9.19 16.88
C LEU A 47 -17.35 -9.17 15.42
N LEU A 48 -17.30 -7.99 14.81
CA LEU A 48 -16.63 -7.77 13.53
C LEU A 48 -15.17 -8.18 13.73
N ARG A 49 -14.91 -9.48 13.57
CA ARG A 49 -13.56 -10.00 13.47
C ARG A 49 -13.00 -9.34 12.22
N ALA A 50 -11.89 -8.60 12.37
CA ALA A 50 -11.07 -8.26 11.23
C ALA A 50 -10.80 -9.57 10.49
N THR A 51 -11.40 -9.72 9.33
CA THR A 51 -11.03 -10.79 8.44
C THR A 51 -9.70 -10.39 7.85
N ALA A 52 -8.75 -11.33 7.93
CA ALA A 52 -7.46 -11.17 7.27
C ALA A 52 -7.67 -10.74 5.81
N PHE A 53 -6.72 -9.99 5.28
CA PHE A 53 -6.72 -9.61 3.88
C PHE A 53 -6.96 -10.82 2.99
N ASP A 54 -7.92 -10.69 2.07
CA ASP A 54 -8.34 -11.79 1.19
C ASP A 54 -8.70 -11.24 -0.19
N ASN A 55 -7.87 -11.54 -1.20
CA ASN A 55 -8.07 -11.10 -2.57
C ASN A 55 -9.38 -11.56 -3.23
N SER A 56 -10.11 -12.50 -2.63
CA SER A 56 -11.44 -12.90 -3.12
C SER A 56 -12.54 -11.92 -2.71
N ARG A 57 -12.26 -11.03 -1.75
CA ARG A 57 -13.21 -10.08 -1.19
C ARG A 57 -13.15 -8.72 -1.86
N SER A 58 -14.31 -8.08 -1.95
CA SER A 58 -14.48 -6.74 -2.53
C SER A 58 -14.57 -5.63 -1.49
N ASP A 59 -14.20 -5.88 -0.24
CA ASP A 59 -14.31 -4.94 0.87
C ASP A 59 -12.99 -4.80 1.65
N ASN A 60 -11.85 -5.21 1.05
CA ASN A 60 -10.53 -4.98 1.64
C ASN A 60 -10.13 -3.50 1.53
N LEU A 61 -9.98 -2.81 2.65
CA LEU A 61 -9.52 -1.42 2.67
C LEU A 61 -7.99 -1.34 2.68
N ALA A 62 -7.42 -0.60 1.72
CA ALA A 62 -6.00 -0.27 1.70
C ALA A 62 -5.80 1.20 2.12
N VAL A 63 -4.87 1.45 3.05
CA VAL A 63 -4.55 2.81 3.52
C VAL A 63 -3.04 3.01 3.46
N TYR A 64 -2.60 4.01 2.70
CA TYR A 64 -1.19 4.39 2.64
C TYR A 64 -0.72 4.93 3.98
N TYR A 65 0.43 4.46 4.44
CA TYR A 65 1.05 4.88 5.70
C TYR A 65 2.46 5.39 5.45
N GLY A 66 2.81 6.57 5.96
CA GLY A 66 4.20 7.02 5.99
C GLY A 66 4.38 8.50 5.73
N GLN A 67 3.60 9.12 4.85
CA GLN A 67 3.86 10.51 4.44
C GLN A 67 3.29 11.60 5.35
N ASN A 68 2.56 11.24 6.42
CA ASN A 68 1.96 12.21 7.34
C ASN A 68 1.19 13.32 6.61
N SER A 69 0.28 12.95 5.70
CA SER A 69 -0.49 13.89 4.87
C SER A 69 -1.15 15.01 5.68
N TYR A 70 -1.69 14.68 6.86
CA TYR A 70 -2.22 15.69 7.79
C TYR A 70 -1.15 16.68 8.25
N GLY A 71 -0.01 16.20 8.76
CA GLY A 71 1.08 17.06 9.22
C GLY A 71 1.75 17.88 8.12
N ALA A 72 1.70 17.43 6.86
CA ALA A 72 2.20 18.20 5.71
C ALA A 72 1.45 19.53 5.52
N THR A 73 0.19 19.62 5.95
CA THR A 73 -0.62 20.85 5.91
C THR A 73 -0.85 21.48 7.29
N HIS A 74 -0.52 20.77 8.38
CA HIS A 74 -0.74 21.18 9.78
C HIS A 74 0.56 21.11 10.60
N GLY A 75 1.59 21.83 10.18
CA GLY A 75 2.94 21.74 10.75
C GLY A 75 3.06 22.12 12.23
N SER A 76 2.12 22.89 12.79
CA SER A 76 2.11 23.24 14.21
C SER A 76 1.35 22.24 15.09
N ASP A 77 0.49 21.40 14.50
CA ASP A 77 -0.35 20.44 15.22
C ASP A 77 0.30 19.05 15.30
N THR A 78 1.48 19.02 15.91
CA THR A 78 2.25 17.78 16.09
C THR A 78 1.51 16.72 16.91
N ALA A 79 0.53 17.13 17.73
CA ALA A 79 -0.33 16.24 18.48
C ALA A 79 -1.24 15.38 17.58
N ASN A 80 -1.54 15.82 16.36
CA ASN A 80 -2.37 15.11 15.39
C ASN A 80 -1.61 14.60 14.16
N TRP A 81 -0.28 14.76 14.14
CA TRP A 81 0.55 14.09 13.14
C TRP A 81 0.38 12.57 13.19
N GLN A 82 0.71 11.94 12.06
CA GLN A 82 0.72 10.50 11.87
C GLN A 82 1.35 9.78 13.07
N LYS A 83 0.60 8.79 13.59
CA LYS A 83 1.02 7.93 14.69
C LYS A 83 1.87 6.77 14.19
N ASN A 84 2.40 5.96 15.09
CA ASN A 84 3.09 4.74 14.71
C ASN A 84 2.14 3.76 13.98
N LEU A 85 2.70 2.92 13.12
CA LEU A 85 1.95 2.00 12.26
C LEU A 85 1.04 1.07 13.08
N ALA A 86 1.52 0.58 14.23
CA ALA A 86 0.74 -0.31 15.08
C ALA A 86 -0.57 0.30 15.60
N THR A 87 -0.66 1.64 15.73
CA THR A 87 -1.91 2.32 16.10
C THR A 87 -3.00 2.07 15.06
N TYR A 88 -2.68 2.29 13.78
CA TYR A 88 -3.63 2.08 12.68
C TYR A 88 -3.92 0.58 12.47
N CYS A 89 -2.97 -0.29 12.80
CA CYS A 89 -3.18 -1.72 12.73
C CYS A 89 -4.18 -2.28 13.75
N GLN A 90 -4.62 -1.47 14.73
CA GLN A 90 -5.72 -1.85 15.61
C GLN A 90 -7.08 -1.69 14.96
N ASP A 91 -7.19 -0.85 13.92
CA ASP A 91 -8.42 -0.63 13.19
C ASP A 91 -8.78 -1.87 12.35
N ASN A 92 -9.89 -2.52 12.68
CA ASN A 92 -10.34 -3.74 12.01
C ASN A 92 -10.90 -3.51 10.60
N THR A 93 -11.11 -2.25 10.19
CA THR A 93 -11.56 -1.90 8.84
C THR A 93 -10.44 -1.94 7.82
N ILE A 94 -9.18 -1.72 8.23
CA ILE A 94 -8.02 -1.66 7.33
C ILE A 94 -7.44 -3.07 7.12
N ASN A 95 -7.23 -3.48 5.87
CA ASN A 95 -6.69 -4.81 5.53
C ASN A 95 -5.28 -4.75 4.93
N ALA A 96 -4.92 -3.64 4.28
CA ALA A 96 -3.64 -3.47 3.62
C ALA A 96 -2.98 -2.13 3.96
N PHE A 97 -1.67 -2.15 4.19
CA PHE A 97 -0.84 -0.97 4.41
C PHE A 97 0.32 -0.93 3.41
N PRO A 98 0.18 -0.18 2.30
CA PRO A 98 1.32 0.26 1.51
C PRO A 98 2.14 1.28 2.33
N ILE A 99 3.36 0.92 2.70
CA ILE A 99 4.28 1.82 3.42
C ILE A 99 4.96 2.74 2.41
N ALA A 100 4.64 4.02 2.54
CA ALA A 100 5.00 5.11 1.65
C ALA A 100 6.16 5.94 2.23
N PHE A 101 7.34 6.02 1.60
CA PHE A 101 7.72 5.44 0.30
C PHE A 101 9.18 5.03 0.28
N MET A 102 9.51 4.11 -0.63
CA MET A 102 10.80 4.06 -1.30
C MET A 102 10.79 5.05 -2.48
N ASN A 103 11.26 6.26 -2.22
CA ASN A 103 11.10 7.41 -3.11
C ASN A 103 12.30 7.67 -4.04
N VAL A 104 13.45 7.02 -3.78
CA VAL A 104 14.63 7.06 -4.65
C VAL A 104 15.15 5.64 -4.85
N PHE A 105 15.29 5.18 -6.10
CA PHE A 105 15.73 3.81 -6.37
C PHE A 105 17.25 3.65 -6.32
N PHE A 106 17.99 4.64 -6.80
CA PHE A 106 19.45 4.57 -6.90
C PHE A 106 20.07 5.80 -6.24
N SER A 107 20.68 5.60 -5.07
CA SER A 107 21.37 6.65 -4.32
C SER A 107 22.77 6.21 -3.91
N THR A 108 23.34 6.84 -2.87
CA THR A 108 24.66 6.57 -2.32
C THR A 108 24.82 5.09 -1.99
N GLY A 109 25.92 4.51 -2.45
CA GLY A 109 26.21 3.08 -2.29
C GLY A 109 25.41 2.16 -3.20
N GLY A 110 24.65 2.69 -4.17
CA GLY A 110 23.81 1.90 -5.06
C GLY A 110 22.54 1.36 -4.38
N LEU A 111 22.22 1.86 -3.19
CA LEU A 111 21.04 1.47 -2.42
C LEU A 111 19.92 2.53 -2.55
N PRO A 112 18.67 2.12 -2.33
CA PRO A 112 17.53 3.03 -2.38
C PRO A 112 17.49 3.95 -1.16
N GLU A 113 16.66 4.99 -1.26
CA GLU A 113 16.24 5.80 -0.11
C GLU A 113 14.79 5.50 0.25
N ILE A 114 14.48 5.63 1.53
CA ILE A 114 13.12 5.56 2.05
C ILE A 114 12.82 6.80 2.87
N ASN A 115 11.58 7.25 2.79
CA ASN A 115 11.08 8.38 3.57
C ASN A 115 9.65 8.07 4.01
N MET A 116 9.41 8.06 5.32
CA MET A 116 8.11 7.93 5.97
C MET A 116 7.90 9.13 6.91
N ALA A 117 8.19 10.33 6.40
CA ALA A 117 8.03 11.61 7.09
C ALA A 117 8.59 11.56 8.53
N ASN A 118 7.79 12.01 9.50
CA ASN A 118 8.16 12.03 10.92
C ASN A 118 8.30 10.64 11.56
N THR A 119 7.90 9.56 10.88
CA THR A 119 8.05 8.19 11.40
C THR A 119 9.48 7.71 11.19
N CYS A 120 9.99 7.76 9.96
CA CYS A 120 11.35 7.37 9.65
C CYS A 120 11.87 8.09 8.42
N ASN A 121 13.06 8.67 8.50
CA ASN A 121 13.75 9.28 7.37
C ASN A 121 15.26 9.34 7.67
N ALA A 122 16.04 9.64 6.64
CA ALA A 122 17.50 9.69 6.73
C ALA A 122 18.04 10.75 7.71
N ASN A 123 17.31 11.85 7.91
CA ASN A 123 17.76 12.95 8.76
C ASN A 123 17.56 12.65 10.25
N ASP A 124 16.42 12.06 10.59
CA ASP A 124 16.02 11.87 11.99
C ASP A 124 16.56 10.56 12.58
N GLN A 125 16.67 9.51 11.77
CA GLN A 125 17.04 8.16 12.24
C GLN A 125 18.47 7.75 11.85
N GLY A 126 19.18 8.61 11.12
CA GLY A 126 20.45 8.27 10.50
C GLY A 126 20.30 7.21 9.41
N VAL A 127 21.44 6.84 8.81
CA VAL A 127 21.51 5.98 7.63
C VAL A 127 22.51 4.84 7.83
N PHE A 128 22.36 3.75 7.08
CA PHE A 128 23.37 2.69 7.09
C PHE A 128 24.71 3.22 6.55
N PRO A 129 25.86 2.77 7.10
CA PRO A 129 27.18 3.27 6.69
C PRO A 129 27.41 3.17 5.17
N GLY A 130 27.81 4.29 4.54
CA GLY A 130 28.09 4.35 3.10
C GLY A 130 26.85 4.43 2.21
N THR A 131 25.69 4.78 2.77
CA THR A 131 24.39 4.80 2.08
C THR A 131 23.59 6.05 2.47
N SER A 132 22.48 6.30 1.78
CA SER A 132 21.43 7.24 2.20
C SER A 132 20.17 6.52 2.72
N LEU A 133 20.27 5.22 2.99
CA LEU A 133 19.13 4.39 3.38
C LEU A 133 18.88 4.52 4.88
N ALA A 134 17.70 5.01 5.25
CA ALA A 134 17.33 5.26 6.65
C ALA A 134 17.32 3.98 7.51
N GLN A 135 17.74 4.11 8.77
CA GLN A 135 17.73 3.04 9.77
C GLN A 135 16.42 3.02 10.57
N CYS A 136 15.44 2.25 10.08
CA CYS A 136 14.09 2.21 10.65
C CYS A 136 13.80 0.92 11.43
N GLN A 137 14.80 0.27 12.04
CA GLN A 137 14.64 -1.10 12.56
C GLN A 137 13.56 -1.20 13.66
N PHE A 138 13.25 -0.10 14.34
CA PHE A 138 12.15 -0.02 15.32
C PHE A 138 10.78 -0.32 14.70
N LEU A 139 10.57 -0.11 13.39
CA LEU A 139 9.33 -0.46 12.70
C LEU A 139 9.09 -1.96 12.59
N ALA A 140 10.12 -2.80 12.83
CA ALA A 140 9.99 -4.24 12.73
C ALA A 140 8.86 -4.80 13.61
N ALA A 141 8.74 -4.28 14.84
CA ALA A 141 7.72 -4.69 15.79
C ALA A 141 6.30 -4.33 15.31
N ASP A 142 6.13 -3.11 14.81
CA ASP A 142 4.85 -2.63 14.30
C ASP A 142 4.42 -3.42 13.06
N ILE A 143 5.32 -3.63 12.09
CA ILE A 143 5.05 -4.43 10.88
C ILE A 143 4.57 -5.83 11.27
N LYS A 144 5.30 -6.51 12.16
CA LYS A 144 4.95 -7.86 12.63
C LYS A 144 3.62 -7.86 13.40
N ALA A 145 3.32 -6.82 14.17
CA ALA A 145 2.05 -6.69 14.87
C ALA A 145 0.86 -6.55 13.89
N CYS A 146 1.02 -5.82 12.79
CA CYS A 146 0.01 -5.72 11.73
C CYS A 146 -0.20 -7.07 11.03
N GLN A 147 0.89 -7.75 10.68
CA GLN A 147 0.86 -9.07 10.03
C GLN A 147 0.19 -10.12 10.92
N ALA A 148 0.48 -10.12 12.23
CA ALA A 148 -0.17 -11.00 13.21
C ALA A 148 -1.69 -10.78 13.32
N ARG A 149 -2.19 -9.60 12.89
CA ARG A 149 -3.61 -9.27 12.82
C ARG A 149 -4.21 -9.56 11.43
N GLY A 150 -3.49 -10.27 10.57
CA GLY A 150 -3.94 -10.67 9.25
C GLY A 150 -3.91 -9.56 8.20
N LYS A 151 -3.21 -8.46 8.46
CA LYS A 151 -3.05 -7.36 7.51
C LYS A 151 -1.84 -7.61 6.63
N ILE A 152 -1.91 -7.22 5.36
CA ILE A 152 -0.73 -7.21 4.50
C ILE A 152 -0.01 -5.86 4.63
N VAL A 153 1.31 -5.91 4.69
CA VAL A 153 2.16 -4.72 4.74
C VAL A 153 3.11 -4.77 3.55
N THR A 154 2.90 -3.91 2.56
CA THR A 154 3.73 -3.83 1.34
C THR A 154 4.63 -2.60 1.39
N LEU A 155 5.76 -2.65 0.69
CA LEU A 155 6.57 -1.45 0.46
C LEU A 155 6.02 -0.73 -0.78
N SER A 156 5.65 0.53 -0.66
CA SER A 156 5.26 1.33 -1.83
C SER A 156 6.47 2.04 -2.44
N LEU A 157 6.66 1.82 -3.74
CA LEU A 157 7.73 2.36 -4.56
C LEU A 157 7.20 3.53 -5.36
N GLY A 158 7.92 4.65 -5.35
CA GLY A 158 7.56 5.85 -6.12
C GLY A 158 7.11 7.00 -5.24
N GLY A 159 5.87 7.46 -5.45
CA GLY A 159 5.32 8.70 -4.94
C GLY A 159 5.70 9.93 -5.78
N ALA A 160 5.18 11.09 -5.37
CA ALA A 160 5.16 12.33 -6.15
C ALA A 160 6.53 12.95 -6.52
N THR A 161 7.67 12.42 -6.05
CA THR A 161 9.00 13.00 -6.32
C THR A 161 9.51 12.73 -7.74
N GLY A 162 8.98 11.72 -8.43
CA GLY A 162 9.41 11.33 -9.78
C GLY A 162 10.85 10.76 -9.87
N ALA A 163 11.53 10.53 -8.74
CA ALA A 163 12.91 10.02 -8.69
C ALA A 163 12.99 8.47 -8.75
N ALA A 164 11.85 7.82 -8.91
CA ALA A 164 11.69 6.38 -9.07
C ALA A 164 11.58 6.03 -10.56
N THR A 165 12.72 5.85 -11.24
CA THR A 165 12.72 5.46 -12.66
C THR A 165 13.81 4.43 -12.95
N PHE A 166 13.58 3.60 -13.97
CA PHE A 166 14.56 2.68 -14.52
C PHE A 166 14.98 3.11 -15.92
N SER A 167 16.25 2.90 -16.24
CA SER A 167 16.80 3.09 -17.58
C SER A 167 16.63 1.86 -18.48
N SER A 168 16.44 0.67 -17.90
CA SER A 168 16.29 -0.59 -18.64
C SER A 168 15.65 -1.70 -17.79
N ASP A 169 15.16 -2.74 -18.44
CA ASP A 169 14.66 -3.96 -17.79
C ASP A 169 15.75 -4.67 -16.95
N ALA A 170 16.99 -4.69 -17.43
CA ALA A 170 18.10 -5.31 -16.69
C ALA A 170 18.39 -4.56 -15.38
N GLN A 171 18.33 -3.22 -15.40
CA GLN A 171 18.47 -2.41 -14.19
C GLN A 171 17.29 -2.67 -13.24
N ALA A 172 16.07 -2.76 -13.76
CA ALA A 172 14.88 -3.05 -12.97
C ALA A 172 14.91 -4.44 -12.31
N GLN A 173 15.41 -5.46 -13.01
CA GLN A 173 15.64 -6.80 -12.46
C GLN A 173 16.70 -6.78 -11.35
N THR A 174 17.81 -6.08 -11.55
CA THR A 174 18.86 -5.93 -10.53
C THR A 174 18.30 -5.22 -9.30
N PHE A 175 17.48 -4.20 -9.50
CA PHE A 175 16.83 -3.50 -8.41
C PHE A 175 15.78 -4.36 -7.68
N ALA A 176 15.05 -5.23 -8.38
CA ALA A 176 14.19 -6.21 -7.75
C ALA A 176 14.96 -7.17 -6.82
N ASP A 177 16.19 -7.57 -7.19
CA ASP A 177 17.08 -8.36 -6.33
C ASP A 177 17.45 -7.57 -5.07
N THR A 178 17.76 -6.27 -5.22
CA THR A 178 18.01 -5.36 -4.10
C THR A 178 16.80 -5.26 -3.17
N VAL A 179 15.60 -4.96 -3.68
CA VAL A 179 14.37 -4.87 -2.88
C VAL A 179 14.09 -6.20 -2.16
N TRP A 180 14.27 -7.32 -2.87
CA TRP A 180 14.08 -8.64 -2.30
C TRP A 180 14.96 -8.90 -1.07
N ASN A 181 16.26 -8.55 -1.18
CA ASN A 181 17.25 -8.78 -0.13
C ASN A 181 17.15 -7.82 1.05
N LEU A 182 16.75 -6.57 0.81
CA LEU A 182 16.64 -5.55 1.85
C LEU A 182 15.34 -5.63 2.66
N PHE A 183 14.21 -5.96 2.01
CA PHE A 183 12.86 -5.79 2.59
C PHE A 183 11.98 -7.04 2.58
N LEU A 184 12.22 -7.96 1.65
CA LEU A 184 11.39 -9.15 1.46
C LEU A 184 12.13 -10.40 1.94
N GLY A 185 11.91 -11.54 1.27
CA GLY A 185 12.37 -12.86 1.68
C GLY A 185 13.86 -13.15 1.45
N GLY A 186 14.60 -12.19 0.88
CA GLY A 186 16.05 -12.31 0.73
C GLY A 186 16.80 -11.96 2.02
N SER A 187 18.13 -11.84 1.92
CA SER A 187 18.99 -11.58 3.07
C SER A 187 20.00 -10.46 2.77
N SER A 188 20.25 -9.63 3.77
CA SER A 188 21.21 -8.52 3.72
C SER A 188 21.63 -8.16 5.14
N SER A 189 22.85 -7.64 5.32
CA SER A 189 23.27 -6.98 6.56
C SER A 189 22.66 -5.59 6.73
N THR A 190 22.14 -5.03 5.63
CA THR A 190 21.51 -3.71 5.56
C THR A 190 20.01 -3.91 5.41
N ARG A 191 19.26 -4.03 6.50
CA ARG A 191 17.80 -4.21 6.49
C ARG A 191 17.11 -3.08 7.24
N PRO A 192 16.45 -2.14 6.54
CA PRO A 192 15.86 -0.96 7.17
C PRO A 192 14.79 -1.27 8.21
N PHE A 193 14.05 -2.36 8.04
CA PHE A 193 13.04 -2.80 9.00
C PHE A 193 13.51 -4.00 9.83
N GLY A 194 14.83 -4.13 10.02
CA GLY A 194 15.43 -5.21 10.81
C GLY A 194 15.04 -6.59 10.28
N ASP A 195 14.50 -7.42 11.18
CA ASP A 195 14.09 -8.79 10.90
C ASP A 195 12.66 -8.90 10.34
N ALA A 196 11.95 -7.79 10.16
CA ALA A 196 10.66 -7.82 9.49
C ALA A 196 10.82 -8.17 8.00
N VAL A 197 9.90 -9.00 7.51
CA VAL A 197 9.80 -9.39 6.10
C VAL A 197 8.44 -8.90 5.62
N LEU A 198 8.43 -7.91 4.73
CA LEU A 198 7.19 -7.36 4.19
C LEU A 198 6.44 -8.40 3.35
N ASP A 199 5.16 -8.14 3.12
CA ASP A 199 4.27 -9.04 2.39
C ASP A 199 4.28 -8.79 0.90
N GLY A 200 5.06 -7.83 0.41
CA GLY A 200 5.09 -7.53 -1.02
C GLY A 200 5.54 -6.12 -1.35
N VAL A 201 5.23 -5.73 -2.58
CA VAL A 201 5.52 -4.41 -3.13
C VAL A 201 4.25 -3.79 -3.68
N ASP A 202 4.22 -2.47 -3.66
CA ASP A 202 3.20 -1.64 -4.26
C ASP A 202 3.87 -0.66 -5.25
N LEU A 203 3.33 -0.54 -6.45
CA LEU A 203 3.82 0.39 -7.46
C LEU A 203 2.93 1.63 -7.51
N ASP A 204 3.42 2.72 -6.93
CA ASP A 204 2.78 4.03 -6.93
C ASP A 204 3.62 4.99 -7.78
N ILE A 205 3.56 4.80 -9.10
CA ILE A 205 4.45 5.47 -10.06
C ILE A 205 3.72 6.64 -10.69
N GLU A 206 4.08 7.84 -10.24
CA GLU A 206 3.41 9.09 -10.63
C GLU A 206 4.26 9.98 -11.54
N GLY A 207 5.44 9.52 -11.95
CA GLY A 207 6.40 10.33 -12.69
C GLY A 207 7.44 9.52 -13.45
N GLY A 208 8.10 10.19 -14.40
CA GLY A 208 9.20 9.63 -15.15
C GLY A 208 8.77 8.75 -16.34
N SER A 209 9.01 7.44 -16.26
CA SER A 209 8.88 6.50 -17.37
C SER A 209 8.18 5.21 -16.92
N SER A 210 7.55 4.49 -17.86
CA SER A 210 7.01 3.14 -17.66
C SER A 210 8.07 2.03 -17.84
N THR A 211 9.29 2.37 -18.25
CA THR A 211 10.39 1.44 -18.50
C THR A 211 10.70 0.56 -17.28
N GLY A 212 10.94 -0.73 -17.49
CA GLY A 212 11.50 -1.64 -16.49
C GLY A 212 10.50 -2.23 -15.49
N TYR A 213 9.36 -1.60 -15.23
CA TYR A 213 8.44 -2.05 -14.18
C TYR A 213 7.86 -3.45 -14.38
N ALA A 214 7.54 -3.83 -15.63
CA ALA A 214 7.09 -5.19 -15.92
C ALA A 214 8.20 -6.23 -15.62
N ALA A 215 9.46 -5.90 -15.94
CA ALA A 215 10.61 -6.75 -15.64
C ALA A 215 10.90 -6.82 -14.13
N PHE A 216 10.76 -5.69 -13.41
CA PHE A 216 10.83 -5.64 -11.95
C PHE A 216 9.80 -6.56 -11.30
N VAL A 217 8.51 -6.44 -11.68
CA VAL A 217 7.43 -7.28 -11.14
C VAL A 217 7.69 -8.76 -11.44
N THR A 218 8.06 -9.08 -12.68
CA THR A 218 8.38 -10.46 -13.08
C THR A 218 9.52 -11.04 -12.23
N ARG A 219 10.55 -10.23 -11.94
CA ARG A 219 11.68 -10.66 -11.10
C ARG A 219 11.29 -10.85 -9.64
N ILE A 220 10.48 -9.96 -9.05
CA ILE A 220 9.92 -10.16 -7.70
C ILE A 220 9.10 -11.45 -7.63
N ARG A 221 8.24 -11.71 -8.62
CA ARG A 221 7.45 -12.96 -8.68
C ARG A 221 8.32 -14.20 -8.80
N SER A 222 9.41 -14.12 -9.55
CA SER A 222 10.39 -15.21 -9.66
C SER A 222 11.00 -15.56 -8.30
N HIS A 223 11.40 -14.55 -7.51
CA HIS A 223 11.91 -14.77 -6.15
C HIS A 223 10.85 -15.31 -5.19
N ALA A 224 9.60 -14.85 -5.32
CA ALA A 224 8.50 -15.31 -4.50
C ALA A 224 8.05 -16.74 -4.82
N ASN A 225 8.47 -17.31 -5.97
CA ASN A 225 8.11 -18.66 -6.37
C ASN A 225 8.70 -19.69 -5.39
N GLY A 226 7.84 -20.50 -4.77
CA GLY A 226 8.25 -21.48 -3.77
C GLY A 226 8.58 -20.90 -2.39
N ALA A 227 8.35 -19.61 -2.16
CA ALA A 227 8.52 -19.01 -0.84
C ALA A 227 7.49 -19.55 0.17
N SER A 228 7.84 -19.50 1.46
CA SER A 228 7.00 -20.01 2.56
C SER A 228 5.73 -19.20 2.83
N LYS A 229 5.65 -17.98 2.27
CA LYS A 229 4.46 -17.14 2.29
C LYS A 229 4.21 -16.51 0.93
N LYS A 230 2.96 -16.12 0.70
CA LYS A 230 2.58 -15.34 -0.49
C LYS A 230 3.16 -13.92 -0.40
N TYR A 231 3.72 -13.45 -1.51
CA TYR A 231 4.12 -12.06 -1.70
C TYR A 231 3.16 -11.38 -2.68
N TYR A 232 2.61 -10.24 -2.28
CA TYR A 232 1.66 -9.45 -3.05
C TYR A 232 2.38 -8.43 -3.93
N VAL A 233 1.82 -8.20 -5.12
CA VAL A 233 2.24 -7.07 -5.97
C VAL A 233 1.00 -6.24 -6.25
N THR A 234 0.97 -5.01 -5.76
CA THR A 234 -0.13 -4.07 -5.94
C THR A 234 0.31 -2.85 -6.75
N ALA A 235 -0.65 -2.05 -7.21
CA ALA A 235 -0.38 -0.85 -8.00
C ALA A 235 -1.39 0.25 -7.68
N ALA A 236 -0.98 1.51 -7.82
CA ALA A 236 -1.84 2.68 -7.68
C ALA A 236 -1.80 3.57 -8.93
N PRO A 237 -2.41 3.15 -10.05
CA PRO A 237 -2.54 4.02 -11.22
C PRO A 237 -3.47 5.20 -10.91
N GLN A 238 -3.27 6.31 -11.60
CA GLN A 238 -4.22 7.41 -11.63
C GLN A 238 -5.48 7.02 -12.42
N CYS A 239 -6.56 7.77 -12.22
CA CYS A 239 -7.85 7.54 -12.87
C CYS A 239 -7.85 7.63 -14.41
N PRO A 240 -7.09 8.52 -15.08
CA PRO A 240 -7.11 8.60 -16.53
C PRO A 240 -6.71 7.26 -17.14
N PHE A 241 -7.53 6.75 -18.05
CA PHE A 241 -7.31 5.46 -18.67
C PHE A 241 -6.92 5.63 -20.16
N PRO A 242 -5.80 5.02 -20.61
CA PRO A 242 -4.83 4.27 -19.82
C PRO A 242 -3.98 5.18 -18.92
N ASP A 243 -3.58 4.68 -17.75
CA ASP A 243 -2.65 5.38 -16.88
C ASP A 243 -1.29 5.58 -17.57
N ALA A 244 -0.72 6.77 -17.43
CA ALA A 244 0.46 7.19 -18.18
C ALA A 244 1.72 6.36 -17.86
N TYR A 245 1.85 5.84 -16.63
CA TYR A 245 3.06 5.19 -16.15
C TYR A 245 2.89 3.67 -15.98
N LEU A 246 1.73 3.25 -15.49
CA LEU A 246 1.40 1.87 -15.17
C LEU A 246 0.47 1.23 -16.20
N GLY A 247 -0.14 1.96 -17.13
CA GLY A 247 -1.06 1.40 -18.11
C GLY A 247 -0.47 0.25 -18.94
N ALA A 248 0.76 0.42 -19.44
CA ALA A 248 1.47 -0.65 -20.15
C ALA A 248 1.89 -1.81 -19.24
N VAL A 249 2.24 -1.50 -17.98
CA VAL A 249 2.68 -2.49 -16.98
C VAL A 249 1.53 -3.37 -16.54
N LEU A 250 0.36 -2.79 -16.27
CA LEU A 250 -0.89 -3.47 -15.91
C LEU A 250 -1.34 -4.45 -17.01
N ASN A 251 -1.03 -4.15 -18.28
CA ASN A 251 -1.32 -5.05 -19.40
C ASN A 251 -0.28 -6.18 -19.56
N ALA A 252 0.94 -5.98 -19.05
CA ALA A 252 2.06 -6.90 -19.26
C ALA A 252 2.22 -7.94 -18.14
N VAL A 253 1.85 -7.61 -16.91
CA VAL A 253 2.07 -8.46 -15.72
C VAL A 253 0.88 -8.45 -14.76
N ALA A 254 0.76 -9.52 -13.97
CA ALA A 254 -0.35 -9.69 -13.04
C ALA A 254 -0.12 -8.99 -11.69
N PHE A 255 -1.10 -8.18 -11.31
CA PHE A 255 -1.22 -7.55 -9.99
C PHE A 255 -2.26 -8.27 -9.13
N ASP A 256 -2.00 -8.34 -7.83
CA ASP A 256 -2.91 -8.93 -6.84
C ASP A 256 -4.06 -7.97 -6.48
N ALA A 257 -3.79 -6.66 -6.48
CA ALA A 257 -4.78 -5.60 -6.26
C ALA A 257 -4.32 -4.31 -6.97
N VAL A 258 -5.29 -3.46 -7.31
CA VAL A 258 -5.05 -2.16 -7.97
C VAL A 258 -5.89 -1.09 -7.26
N TYR A 259 -5.23 -0.07 -6.71
CA TYR A 259 -5.80 1.02 -5.92
C TYR A 259 -5.88 2.29 -6.79
N VAL A 260 -6.91 2.41 -7.61
CA VAL A 260 -7.02 3.51 -8.59
C VAL A 260 -7.24 4.86 -7.88
N GLN A 261 -6.41 5.86 -8.19
CA GLN A 261 -6.47 7.20 -7.60
C GLN A 261 -7.42 8.11 -8.41
N CYS A 262 -8.61 8.39 -7.88
CA CYS A 262 -9.66 9.18 -8.55
C CYS A 262 -9.89 10.56 -7.94
N GLU A 263 -8.84 11.13 -7.34
CA GLU A 263 -8.89 12.26 -6.41
C GLU A 263 -8.80 13.61 -7.13
N SER A 264 -8.27 13.60 -8.35
CA SER A 264 -7.83 14.79 -9.10
C SER A 264 -8.70 15.11 -10.32
N TYR A 265 -9.86 14.45 -10.46
CA TYR A 265 -10.74 14.58 -11.62
C TYR A 265 -12.20 14.74 -11.19
N ASP A 266 -12.59 15.97 -10.90
CA ASP A 266 -14.00 16.42 -10.90
C ASP A 266 -14.44 16.81 -12.33
#